data_AF-A0A9E3B9I0-F1
#
_entry.id   AF-A0A9E3B9I0-F1
#
_cell.length_a   1.000
_cell.length_b   1.000
_cell.length_c   1.000
_cell.angle_alpha   90.00
_cell.angle_beta   90.00
_cell.angle_gamma   90.00
#
_symmetry.space_group_name_H-M   'P 1'
#
loop_
_entity.id
_entity.type
_entity.pdbx_description
1 polymer ?
#
loop_
_entity_poly.entity_id
_entity_poly.type
_entity_poly.pdbx_seq_one_letter_code
_entity_poly.pdbx_strand_id
1 'polypeptide(L)'
;MSRLAGTRWSYRLLGYAAAATAATYVSTGMAHADEAGYLDQLSRHGYQVTAPSGEYLLGSGHAMCQQLRAGHSPEDVARHWTYPNASYQNLLDMARAAQANLCN
;
A
#
# COMPACT_ATOMS: atom_id res chain seq x y z
N MET A 1 -44.78 1.52 -4.30
CA MET A 1 -45.49 0.38 -3.68
C MET A 1 -45.40 -0.80 -4.64
N SER A 2 -44.70 -1.84 -4.23
CA SER A 2 -44.35 -3.03 -5.02
C SER A 2 -45.58 -3.81 -5.49
N ARG A 3 -45.53 -4.35 -6.71
CA ARG A 3 -46.22 -5.58 -7.08
C ARG A 3 -45.25 -6.50 -7.82
N LEU A 4 -44.97 -7.61 -7.14
CA LEU A 4 -44.32 -8.82 -7.62
C LEU A 4 -45.29 -9.62 -8.53
N ALA A 5 -44.71 -10.60 -9.22
CA ALA A 5 -45.31 -11.61 -10.11
C ALA A 5 -45.49 -11.12 -11.56
N GLY A 6 -44.83 -11.70 -12.56
CA GLY A 6 -44.11 -12.96 -12.64
C GLY A 6 -44.36 -13.49 -14.04
N THR A 7 -43.33 -13.59 -14.88
CA THR A 7 -43.51 -14.11 -16.24
C THR A 7 -42.45 -15.17 -16.49
N ARG A 8 -42.85 -16.43 -16.26
CA ARG A 8 -42.22 -17.64 -16.80
C ARG A 8 -42.18 -17.51 -18.32
N TRP A 9 -41.04 -17.18 -18.90
CA TRP A 9 -40.85 -17.27 -20.34
C TRP A 9 -39.62 -18.13 -20.64
N SER A 10 -39.95 -19.22 -21.32
CA SER A 10 -39.10 -20.32 -21.74
C SER A 10 -37.82 -19.86 -22.43
N TYR A 11 -36.71 -20.48 -22.00
CA TYR A 11 -35.40 -20.44 -22.63
C TYR A 11 -35.50 -20.76 -24.13
N ARG A 12 -35.20 -19.78 -24.97
CA ARG A 12 -34.74 -20.02 -26.34
C ARG A 12 -33.62 -19.04 -26.69
N LEU A 13 -32.42 -19.62 -26.67
CA LEU A 13 -31.40 -19.52 -27.71
C LEU A 13 -30.63 -18.20 -27.87
N LEU A 14 -29.31 -18.39 -27.84
CA LEU A 14 -28.23 -17.58 -28.41
C LEU A 14 -27.94 -16.23 -27.75
N GLY A 15 -26.78 -16.17 -27.09
CA GLY A 15 -26.06 -14.93 -26.90
C GLY A 15 -25.13 -14.99 -25.69
N TYR A 16 -23.83 -15.20 -25.97
CA TYR A 16 -22.71 -14.64 -25.20
C TYR A 16 -22.83 -14.62 -23.66
N ALA A 17 -22.25 -15.62 -22.99
CA ALA A 17 -21.60 -15.45 -21.69
C ALA A 17 -20.97 -16.78 -21.25
N ALA A 18 -19.76 -17.09 -21.76
CA ALA A 18 -18.91 -18.01 -21.03
C ALA A 18 -18.38 -17.24 -19.81
N ALA A 19 -19.03 -17.50 -18.69
CA ALA A 19 -18.69 -16.99 -17.37
C ALA A 19 -17.24 -17.31 -17.01
N ALA A 20 -16.46 -16.25 -16.78
CA ALA A 20 -15.32 -16.29 -15.87
C ALA A 20 -15.45 -15.09 -14.92
N THR A 21 -16.52 -15.06 -14.14
CA THR A 21 -16.56 -14.32 -12.87
C THR A 21 -15.72 -15.11 -11.86
N ALA A 22 -14.40 -15.08 -12.03
CA ALA A 22 -13.45 -15.61 -11.07
C ALA A 22 -12.75 -14.42 -10.42
N ALA A 23 -13.26 -14.07 -9.24
CA ALA A 23 -12.59 -13.42 -8.11
C ALA A 23 -11.45 -12.44 -8.44
N THR A 24 -11.68 -11.16 -8.17
CA THR A 24 -10.73 -10.41 -7.36
C THR A 24 -11.52 -9.59 -6.35
N TYR A 25 -11.79 -10.22 -5.21
CA TYR A 25 -12.15 -9.53 -3.99
C TYR A 25 -11.07 -8.48 -3.69
N VAL A 26 -11.48 -7.22 -3.60
CA VAL A 26 -11.02 -6.21 -2.63
C VAL A 26 -9.53 -6.33 -2.24
N SER A 27 -8.64 -5.71 -3.03
CA SER A 27 -7.24 -5.48 -2.65
C SER A 27 -7.08 -4.25 -1.73
N THR A 28 -7.88 -4.13 -0.68
CA THR A 28 -7.61 -3.16 0.40
C THR A 28 -6.78 -3.76 1.53
N GLY A 29 -6.49 -5.07 1.48
CA GLY A 29 -5.69 -5.76 2.49
C GLY A 29 -4.18 -5.69 2.27
N MET A 30 -3.72 -5.36 1.05
CA MET A 30 -2.27 -5.31 0.77
C MET A 30 -1.61 -4.06 1.32
N ALA A 31 -2.27 -2.89 1.22
CA ALA A 31 -1.75 -1.65 1.78
C ALA A 31 -1.39 -1.78 3.27
N HIS A 32 -2.28 -2.38 4.07
CA HIS A 32 -2.01 -2.57 5.50
C HIS A 32 -0.92 -3.60 5.81
N ALA A 33 -0.74 -4.62 4.97
CA ALA A 33 0.34 -5.59 5.15
C ALA A 33 1.70 -4.95 4.84
N ASP A 34 1.76 -4.13 3.79
CA ASP A 34 2.94 -3.38 3.38
C ASP A 34 3.31 -2.28 4.38
N GLU A 35 2.32 -1.56 4.91
CA GLU A 35 2.50 -0.58 6.00
C GLU A 35 3.01 -1.25 7.28
N ALA A 36 2.46 -2.42 7.65
CA ALA A 36 2.90 -3.18 8.81
C ALA A 36 4.32 -3.73 8.62
N GLY A 37 4.65 -4.24 7.43
CA GLY A 37 5.98 -4.73 7.07
C GLY A 37 7.03 -3.62 7.09
N TYR A 38 6.68 -2.45 6.56
CA TYR A 38 7.52 -1.25 6.63
C TYR A 38 7.79 -0.84 8.09
N LEU A 39 6.75 -0.73 8.92
CA LEU A 39 6.91 -0.35 10.32
C LEU A 39 7.69 -1.39 11.14
N ASP A 40 7.45 -2.68 10.91
CA ASP A 40 8.22 -3.77 11.52
C ASP A 40 9.71 -3.65 11.13
N GLN A 41 10.00 -3.42 9.85
CA GLN A 41 11.37 -3.21 9.39
C GLN A 41 12.00 -2.01 10.10
N LEU A 42 11.34 -0.85 10.14
CA LEU A 42 11.88 0.33 10.82
C LEU A 42 12.16 0.08 12.31
N SER A 43 11.31 -0.69 12.99
CA SER A 43 11.51 -1.03 14.41
C SER A 43 12.84 -1.76 14.65
N ARG A 44 13.25 -2.63 13.71
CA ARG A 44 14.53 -3.36 13.75
C ARG A 44 15.73 -2.46 13.48
N HIS A 45 15.53 -1.33 12.82
CA HIS A 45 16.55 -0.32 12.51
C HIS A 45 16.58 0.83 13.55
N GLY A 46 15.95 0.63 14.72
CA GLY A 46 16.06 1.55 15.86
C GLY A 46 15.04 2.69 15.85
N TYR A 47 14.04 2.65 14.96
CA TYR A 47 12.91 3.58 15.05
C TYR A 47 11.95 3.15 16.15
N GLN A 48 11.52 4.12 16.96
CA GLN A 48 10.48 3.88 17.94
C GLN A 48 9.12 3.92 17.26
N VAL A 49 8.53 2.75 17.02
CA VAL A 49 7.20 2.61 16.42
C VAL A 49 6.15 2.56 17.53
N THR A 50 5.45 3.67 17.72
CA THR A 50 4.32 3.84 18.64
C THR A 50 3.12 4.31 17.85
N ALA A 51 1.91 4.32 18.43
CA ALA A 51 0.73 4.84 17.75
C ALA A 51 0.95 6.24 17.12
N PRO A 52 1.47 7.26 17.84
CA PRO A 52 1.70 8.57 17.23
C PRO A 52 2.88 8.57 16.23
N SER A 53 3.99 7.91 16.53
CA SER A 53 5.15 7.94 15.61
C SER A 53 4.93 7.10 14.35
N GLY A 54 4.15 6.03 14.44
CA GLY A 54 3.82 5.12 13.33
C GLY A 54 3.14 5.85 12.17
N GLU A 55 2.14 6.68 12.45
CA GLU A 55 1.46 7.48 11.41
C GLU A 55 2.43 8.43 10.70
N TYR A 56 3.33 9.09 11.44
CA TYR A 56 4.37 9.95 10.86
C TYR A 56 5.40 9.16 10.03
N LEU A 57 5.78 7.97 10.49
CA LEU A 57 6.70 7.09 9.77
C LEU A 57 6.08 6.60 8.46
N LEU A 58 4.79 6.23 8.48
CA LEU A 58 4.04 5.84 7.28
C LEU A 58 3.93 6.99 6.30
N GLY A 59 3.54 8.18 6.77
CA GLY A 59 3.47 9.37 5.92
C GLY A 59 4.82 9.70 5.28
N SER A 60 5.91 9.59 6.06
CA SER A 60 7.27 9.77 5.55
C SER A 60 7.63 8.70 4.51
N GLY A 61 7.33 7.43 4.78
CA GLY A 61 7.60 6.32 3.86
C GLY A 61 6.87 6.46 2.53
N HIS A 62 5.59 6.82 2.53
CA HIS A 62 4.84 7.06 1.30
C HIS A 62 5.39 8.26 0.51
N ALA A 63 5.75 9.35 1.18
CA ALA A 63 6.32 10.51 0.52
C ALA A 63 7.72 10.21 -0.05
N MET A 64 8.56 9.45 0.66
CA MET A 64 9.83 8.94 0.12
C MET A 64 9.58 8.03 -1.08
N CYS A 65 8.58 7.16 -1.01
CA CYS A 65 8.22 6.28 -2.12
C CYS A 65 7.83 7.06 -3.39
N GLN A 66 7.10 8.17 -3.25
CA GLN A 66 6.80 9.05 -4.39
C GLN A 66 8.06 9.59 -5.06
N GLN A 67 9.08 9.99 -4.28
CA GLN A 67 10.36 10.45 -4.80
C GLN A 67 11.13 9.32 -5.51
N LEU A 68 11.14 8.13 -4.91
CA LEU A 68 11.77 6.95 -5.51
C LEU A 68 11.11 6.56 -6.83
N ARG A 69 9.77 6.60 -6.91
CA ARG A 69 9.01 6.38 -8.15
C ARG A 69 9.24 7.46 -9.20
N ALA A 70 9.62 8.68 -8.80
CA ALA A 70 10.03 9.75 -9.70
C ALA A 70 11.46 9.58 -10.24
N GLY A 71 12.19 8.54 -9.81
CA GLY A 71 13.53 8.21 -10.29
C GLY A 71 14.67 8.69 -9.39
N HIS A 72 14.37 9.23 -8.21
CA HIS A 72 15.41 9.56 -7.23
C HIS A 72 15.99 8.29 -6.60
N SER A 73 17.28 8.31 -6.27
CA SER A 73 17.92 7.22 -5.53
C SER A 73 17.54 7.28 -4.05
N PRO A 74 17.54 6.14 -3.32
CA PRO A 74 17.36 6.13 -1.86
C PRO A 74 18.37 7.02 -1.14
N GLU A 75 19.61 7.08 -1.62
CA GLU A 75 20.66 7.92 -1.08
C GLU A 75 20.33 9.40 -1.21
N ASP A 76 19.77 9.83 -2.35
CA ASP A 76 19.33 11.22 -2.57
C ASP A 76 18.13 11.56 -1.72
N VAL A 77 17.13 10.68 -1.66
CA VAL A 77 15.93 10.88 -0.83
C VAL A 77 16.33 11.03 0.64
N ALA A 78 17.21 10.16 1.14
CA ALA A 78 17.69 10.21 2.51
C ALA A 78 18.49 11.48 2.84
N ARG A 79 19.26 12.02 1.89
CA ARG A 79 20.02 13.28 2.08
C ARG A 79 19.12 14.49 2.23
N HIS A 80 17.94 14.48 1.59
CA HIS A 80 16.99 15.59 1.60
C HIS A 80 15.89 15.43 2.66
N TRP A 81 15.87 14.29 3.37
CA TRP A 81 14.89 14.05 4.42
C TRP A 81 15.38 14.52 5.78
N THR A 82 14.44 14.93 6.63
CA THR A 82 14.71 15.24 8.04
C THR A 82 13.71 14.49 8.89
N TYR A 83 14.22 13.70 9.84
CA TYR A 83 13.41 13.03 10.85
C TYR A 83 14.06 13.24 12.23
N PRO A 84 13.27 13.53 13.29
CA PRO A 84 13.83 13.81 14.61
C PRO A 84 14.77 12.71 15.10
N ASN A 85 15.96 13.09 15.55
CA ASN A 85 17.01 12.20 16.07
C ASN A 85 17.44 11.06 15.12
N ALA A 86 17.11 11.14 13.82
CA ALA A 86 17.57 10.16 12.84
C ALA A 86 18.95 10.52 12.30
N SER A 87 19.86 9.54 12.31
CA SER A 87 21.11 9.64 11.56
C SER A 87 20.83 9.53 10.06
N TYR A 88 21.79 9.94 9.22
CA TYR A 88 21.71 9.68 7.77
C TYR A 88 21.49 8.20 7.45
N GLN A 89 22.14 7.30 8.21
CA GLN A 89 22.00 5.86 8.00
C GLN A 89 20.57 5.39 8.30
N ASN A 90 19.95 5.94 9.34
CA ASN A 90 18.55 5.63 9.66
C ASN A 90 17.64 6.08 8.52
N LEU A 91 17.85 7.30 7.99
CA LEU A 91 17.08 7.84 6.87
C LEU A 91 17.25 7.03 5.59
N LEU A 92 18.46 6.52 5.34
CA LEU A 92 18.74 5.63 4.22
C LEU A 92 18.03 4.29 4.38
N ASP A 93 18.06 3.71 5.57
CA ASP A 93 17.31 2.48 5.88
C ASP A 93 15.80 2.72 5.74
N MET A 94 15.29 3.90 6.13
CA MET A 94 13.90 4.28 5.93
C MET A 94 13.51 4.39 4.46
N ALA A 95 14.34 5.05 3.64
CA ALA A 95 14.09 5.16 2.20
C ALA A 95 14.12 3.78 1.52
N ARG A 96 15.04 2.90 1.92
CA ARG A 96 15.11 1.52 1.40
C ARG A 96 13.92 0.67 1.85
N ALA A 97 13.49 0.80 3.11
CA ALA A 97 12.29 0.14 3.60
C ALA A 97 11.04 0.61 2.86
N ALA A 98 10.93 1.92 2.58
CA ALA A 98 9.85 2.46 1.77
C ALA A 98 9.87 1.89 0.35
N GLN A 99 11.05 1.79 -0.27
CA GLN A 99 11.19 1.18 -1.60
C GLN A 99 10.75 -0.29 -1.62
N ALA A 100 11.12 -1.05 -0.59
CA ALA A 100 10.92 -2.50 -0.54
C ALA A 100 9.49 -2.91 -0.19
N ASN A 101 8.76 -2.08 0.58
CA ASN A 101 7.43 -2.42 1.08
C ASN A 101 6.33 -1.49 0.56
N LEU A 102 6.60 -0.22 0.28
CA LEU A 102 5.54 0.76 -0.01
C LEU A 102 5.45 1.15 -1.49
N CYS A 103 6.41 0.77 -2.33
CA CYS A 103 6.49 1.19 -3.75
C CYS A 103 5.94 0.20 -4.77
N ASN A 104 4.95 -0.57 -4.35
CA ASN A 104 4.38 -1.70 -5.07
C ASN A 104 3.30 -1.27 -6.07
#